data_AF-A0A538A362-F1
#
_entry.id   AF-A0A538A362-F1
#
_cell.length_a   1.000
_cell.length_b   1.000
_cell.length_c   1.000
_cell.angle_alpha   90.00
_cell.angle_beta   90.00
_cell.angle_gamma   90.00
#
_symmetry.space_group_name_H-M   'P 1'
#
loop_
_entity.id
_entity.type
_entity.pdbx_description
1 polymer ?
#
loop_
_entity_poly.entity_id
_entity_poly.type
_entity_poly.pdbx_seq_one_letter_code
_entity_poly.pdbx_strand_id
1 'polypeptide(L)'
;MRAPASGREALTDIEPGAVYTDRETGEELLPVTRTLPLAPSDSALLRAPENLRICRRCDQLIGLDISDCPYCGLRQPALDGPS
;
A
#
# COMPACT_ATOMS: atom_id res chain seq x y z
N MET A 1 8.41 9.34 3.23
CA MET A 1 9.08 10.49 3.87
C MET A 1 8.74 11.74 3.09
N ARG A 2 8.58 12.90 3.74
CA ARG A 2 8.23 14.16 3.07
C ARG A 2 8.96 15.35 3.68
N ALA A 3 9.51 16.22 2.85
CA ALA A 3 10.08 17.50 3.25
C ALA A 3 8.94 18.49 3.59
N PRO A 4 8.94 19.15 4.76
CA PRO A 4 7.85 20.05 5.16
C PRO A 4 7.66 21.25 4.23
N ALA A 5 8.75 21.89 3.79
CA ALA A 5 8.69 23.14 3.02
C ALA A 5 8.55 22.88 1.52
N SER A 6 9.43 22.07 0.93
CA SER A 6 9.36 21.77 -0.52
C SER A 6 8.31 20.73 -0.89
N GLY A 7 7.91 19.88 0.05
CA GLY A 7 6.96 18.80 -0.21
C GLY A 7 7.53 17.63 -0.99
N ARG A 8 8.85 17.57 -1.22
CA ARG A 8 9.52 16.45 -1.88
C ARG A 8 9.36 15.17 -1.08
N GLU A 9 9.20 14.04 -1.78
CA GLU A 9 8.89 12.75 -1.18
C GLU A 9 9.90 11.67 -1.57
N ALA A 10 10.12 10.74 -0.63
CA ALA A 10 10.96 9.57 -0.84
C ALA A 10 10.39 8.36 -0.07
N LEU A 11 10.55 7.17 -0.65
CA LEU A 11 10.34 5.88 0.03
C LEU A 11 11.70 5.30 0.40
N THR A 12 11.85 4.91 1.66
CA THR A 12 13.07 4.31 2.20
C THR A 12 12.71 3.53 3.45
N ASP A 13 13.52 2.53 3.78
CA ASP A 13 13.53 1.93 5.10
C ASP A 13 14.01 2.96 6.14
N ILE A 14 13.46 2.86 7.36
CA ILE A 14 13.67 3.83 8.43
C ILE A 14 14.31 3.13 9.62
N GLU A 15 15.40 3.71 10.11
CA GLU A 15 16.09 3.34 11.33
C GLU A 15 15.62 4.25 12.49
N PRO A 16 15.29 3.68 13.67
CA PRO A 16 14.87 4.46 14.82
C PRO A 16 15.92 5.52 15.22
N GLY A 17 15.51 6.78 15.29
CA GLY A 17 16.36 7.90 15.73
C GLY A 17 17.30 8.47 14.68
N ALA A 18 17.30 7.95 13.44
CA ALA A 18 18.06 8.54 12.34
C ALA A 18 17.38 9.81 11.79
N VAL A 19 18.19 10.79 11.38
CA VAL A 19 17.75 11.99 10.66
C VAL A 19 17.96 11.77 9.17
N TYR A 20 16.93 12.03 8.37
CA TYR A 20 16.94 11.84 6.93
C TYR A 20 16.91 13.20 6.24
N THR A 21 17.76 13.42 5.25
CA THR A 21 17.83 14.69 4.52
C THR A 21 17.69 14.47 3.02
N ASP A 22 16.96 15.36 2.35
CA ASP A 22 16.90 15.40 0.89
C ASP A 22 18.30 15.74 0.34
N ARG A 23 18.80 14.94 -0.61
CA ARG A 23 20.16 15.10 -1.16
C ARG A 23 20.35 16.40 -1.94
N GLU A 24 19.29 16.90 -2.55
CA GLU A 24 19.32 18.07 -3.42
C GLU A 24 19.15 19.37 -2.63
N THR A 25 18.23 19.40 -1.67
CA THR A 25 17.90 20.61 -0.91
C THR A 25 18.51 20.67 0.49
N GLY A 26 18.93 19.53 1.04
CA GLY A 26 19.40 19.41 2.41
C GLY A 26 18.29 19.48 3.47
N GLU A 27 17.02 19.60 3.05
CA GLU A 27 15.89 19.65 3.98
C GLU A 27 15.72 18.32 4.72
N GLU A 28 15.32 18.39 5.98
CA GLU A 28 14.94 17.21 6.74
C GLU A 28 13.65 16.60 6.20
N LEU A 29 13.68 15.29 5.98
CA LEU A 29 12.57 14.47 5.53
C LEU A 29 11.92 13.79 6.73
N LEU A 30 10.62 14.02 6.91
CA LEU A 30 9.86 13.43 8.02
C LEU A 30 9.04 12.22 7.55
N PRO A 31 8.90 11.17 8.38
CA PRO A 31 7.98 10.08 8.10
C PRO A 31 6.53 10.56 8.22
N VAL A 32 5.81 10.52 7.10
CA VAL A 32 4.40 10.93 7.03
C VAL A 32 3.45 9.77 6.73
N THR A 33 3.98 8.62 6.29
CA THR A 33 3.21 7.42 5.97
C THR A 33 4.13 6.19 6.00
N ARG A 34 3.52 5.00 5.87
CA ARG A 34 4.20 3.71 5.78
C ARG A 34 3.58 2.85 4.69
N THR A 35 4.41 2.11 3.96
CA THR A 35 3.94 1.06 3.06
C THR A 35 3.63 -0.19 3.87
N LEU A 36 2.41 -0.70 3.74
CA LEU A 36 2.00 -1.97 4.34
C LEU A 36 1.92 -3.04 3.25
N PRO A 37 2.18 -4.32 3.59
CA PRO A 37 2.67 -4.79 4.89
C PRO A 37 4.15 -4.42 5.13
N LEU A 38 4.51 -4.12 6.39
CA LEU A 38 5.91 -3.83 6.77
C LEU A 38 6.70 -5.14 6.86
N ALA A 39 7.92 -5.17 6.31
CA ALA A 39 8.80 -6.32 6.45
C ALA A 39 9.40 -6.41 7.88
N PRO A 40 9.69 -7.62 8.39
CA PRO A 40 9.24 -8.91 7.85
C PRO A 40 7.76 -9.14 8.18
N SER A 41 6.99 -9.61 7.20
CA SER A 41 5.59 -10.01 7.37
C SER A 41 5.39 -11.37 6.71
N ASP A 42 4.69 -12.27 7.40
CA ASP A 42 4.32 -13.59 6.87
C ASP A 42 3.38 -13.49 5.65
N SER A 43 2.81 -12.31 5.41
CA SER A 43 1.91 -12.02 4.30
C SER A 43 2.33 -10.76 3.55
N ALA A 44 2.38 -10.83 2.22
CA ALA A 44 2.57 -9.69 1.32
C ALA A 44 1.24 -9.02 0.91
N LEU A 45 0.12 -9.44 1.52
CA LEU A 45 -1.19 -8.92 1.18
C LEU A 45 -1.38 -7.51 1.74
N LEU A 46 -1.85 -6.60 0.88
CA LEU A 46 -2.19 -5.21 1.26
C LEU A 46 -3.38 -5.16 2.24
N ARG A 47 -4.16 -6.23 2.35
CA ARG A 47 -5.34 -6.36 3.19
C ARG A 47 -5.33 -7.71 3.91
N ALA A 48 -5.98 -7.80 5.06
CA ALA A 48 -6.21 -9.09 5.73
C ALA A 48 -6.97 -10.06 4.80
N PRO A 49 -6.75 -11.39 4.90
CA PRO A 49 -7.40 -12.38 4.04
C PRO A 49 -8.94 -12.28 4.00
N GLU A 50 -9.56 -11.96 5.13
CA GLU A 50 -11.01 -11.72 5.27
C GLU A 50 -11.53 -10.55 4.43
N ASN A 51 -10.66 -9.63 4.00
CA ASN A 51 -10.98 -8.49 3.16
C ASN A 51 -10.61 -8.71 1.67
N LEU A 52 -10.36 -9.96 1.29
CA LEU A 52 -9.97 -10.34 -0.07
C LEU A 52 -10.93 -11.37 -0.67
N ARG A 53 -11.04 -11.34 -1.99
CA ARG A 53 -11.64 -12.40 -2.81
C ARG A 53 -10.73 -12.78 -3.96
N ILE A 54 -10.97 -13.95 -4.52
CA ILE A 54 -10.27 -14.43 -5.72
C ILE A 54 -10.97 -13.85 -6.96
N CYS A 55 -10.21 -13.26 -7.88
CA CYS A 55 -10.74 -12.85 -9.18
C CYS A 55 -11.15 -14.09 -9.99
N ARG A 56 -12.40 -14.16 -10.43
CA ARG A 56 -12.97 -15.32 -11.17
C ARG A 56 -12.35 -15.65 -12.54
N ARG A 57 -11.28 -14.96 -12.97
CA ARG A 57 -10.62 -15.16 -14.28
C ARG A 57 -9.11 -15.34 -14.18
N CYS A 58 -8.44 -14.57 -13.34
CA CYS A 58 -6.98 -14.60 -13.24
C CYS A 58 -6.47 -15.12 -11.89
N ASP A 59 -7.38 -15.53 -11.01
CA ASP A 59 -7.13 -16.11 -9.68
C ASP A 59 -6.29 -15.25 -8.73
N GLN A 60 -6.04 -13.98 -9.07
CA GLN A 60 -5.37 -13.03 -8.19
C GLN A 60 -6.28 -12.63 -7.02
N LEU A 61 -5.67 -12.41 -5.85
CA LEU A 61 -6.34 -11.86 -4.68
C LEU A 61 -6.58 -10.37 -4.87
N ILE A 62 -7.83 -9.94 -4.73
CA ILE A 62 -8.28 -8.55 -4.90
C ILE A 62 -9.17 -8.15 -3.72
N GLY A 63 -9.29 -6.84 -3.47
CA GLY A 63 -10.16 -6.32 -2.41
C GLY A 63 -11.64 -6.66 -2.63
N LEU A 64 -12.36 -6.96 -1.55
CA LEU A 64 -13.82 -7.11 -1.57
C LEU A 64 -14.53 -5.84 -2.04
N ASP A 65 -13.95 -4.68 -1.75
CA ASP A 65 -14.40 -3.33 -2.08
C ASP A 65 -14.18 -2.92 -3.55
N ILE A 66 -13.49 -3.74 -4.35
CA ILE A 66 -13.12 -3.39 -5.73
C ILE A 66 -14.05 -4.10 -6.73
N SER A 67 -14.70 -3.32 -7.60
CA SER A 67 -15.58 -3.84 -8.66
C SER A 67 -14.84 -4.37 -9.89
N ASP A 68 -13.71 -3.78 -10.26
CA ASP A 68 -12.95 -4.12 -11.48
C ASP A 68 -11.54 -4.61 -11.10
N CYS A 69 -11.18 -5.83 -11.52
CA CYS A 69 -9.91 -6.45 -11.14
C CYS A 69 -8.70 -5.61 -11.64
N PRO A 70 -7.77 -5.16 -10.78
CA PRO A 70 -6.66 -4.30 -11.17
C PRO A 70 -5.61 -5.01 -12.04
N TYR A 71 -5.61 -6.34 -12.07
CA TYR A 71 -4.62 -7.14 -12.82
C TYR A 71 -5.09 -7.47 -14.24
N CYS A 72 -6.39 -7.73 -14.44
CA CYS A 72 -6.91 -8.15 -15.74
C CYS A 72 -8.06 -7.29 -16.27
N GLY A 73 -8.62 -6.38 -15.48
CA GLY A 73 -9.73 -5.50 -15.87
C GLY A 73 -11.10 -6.17 -15.90
N LEU A 74 -11.24 -7.42 -15.42
CA LEU A 74 -12.55 -8.06 -15.36
C LEU A 74 -13.40 -7.49 -14.23
N ARG A 75 -14.62 -7.04 -14.57
CA ARG A 75 -15.64 -6.71 -13.59
C ARG A 75 -16.09 -7.94 -12.81
N GLN A 76 -15.98 -7.83 -11.49
CA GLN A 76 -16.40 -8.85 -10.54
C GLN A 76 -17.89 -8.72 -10.23
N PRO A 77 -18.57 -9.83 -9.88
CA PRO A 77 -19.94 -9.77 -9.40
C PRO A 77 -20.03 -8.97 -8.09
N ALA A 78 -21.23 -8.48 -7.78
CA ALA A 78 -21.52 -7.97 -6.45
C ALA A 78 -21.28 -9.08 -5.42
N LEU A 79 -20.84 -8.69 -4.23
CA LEU A 79 -20.84 -9.60 -3.10
C LEU A 79 -22.28 -9.74 -2.62
N ASP A 80 -22.70 -10.96 -2.33
CA ASP A 80 -23.97 -11.20 -1.65
C ASP A 80 -23.82 -10.57 -0.26
N GLY A 81 -24.47 -9.42 -0.05
CA GLY A 81 -24.43 -8.70 1.22
C GLY A 81 -24.95 -9.58 2.37
N PRO A 82 -24.70 -9.20 3.63
CA PRO A 82 -25.25 -9.95 4.76
C PRO A 82 -26.78 -9.99 4.65
N SER A 83 -27.32 -11.21 4.65
CA SER A 83 -28.75 -11.50 4.82
C SER A 83 -29.24 -11.12 6.21
#